data_AF-A0A090RGD6-F1
#
_entry.id   AF-A0A090RGD6-F1
#
_cell.length_a   1.000
_cell.length_b   1.000
_cell.length_c   1.000
_cell.angle_alpha   90.00
_cell.angle_beta   90.00
_cell.angle_gamma   90.00
#
_symmetry.space_group_name_H-M   'P 1'
#
loop_
_entity.id
_entity.type
_entity.pdbx_description
1 polymer ?
#
loop_
_entity_poly.entity_id
_entity_poly.type
_entity_poly.pdbx_seq_one_letter_code
_entity_poly.pdbx_strand_id
1 'polypeptide(L)'
;MDLETELDPTVREWLAFAKQKCREVTLLAKALDGDQTAIDECARYSAPIKARATSDLVNNPAVRERTAAITDALAERQLPYAERARVQRESLRLPLLPTTTIGSFPQTNEIRTQRRDFKAGRLSEQDYTTAMKGHIADAIERQQRLDLDVLVHGEPERNDMVEYFAELLEGFAVTRFGWVQSYGSRCVKPAVIVSDIYRAAPMTVEWTHYAQSLTNKTVKGMLTGPVTILGWTFPREDLTREAIANQIALALRDEVADLQDKGIKVIQIDEPAIREGLPLKASEWQTYLDWAVKALRFQRRVPSQKRRFIPICVTANSTILFSPLRRWMRM
;
A
#
# COMPACT_ATOMS: atom_id res chain seq x y z
N MET A 1 0.57 24.42 3.06
CA MET A 1 1.64 24.17 4.03
C MET A 1 1.39 24.80 5.39
N ASP A 2 0.93 26.05 5.48
CA ASP A 2 0.80 26.77 6.77
C ASP A 2 -0.06 26.06 7.85
N LEU A 3 -1.02 25.23 7.43
CA LEU A 3 -1.89 24.44 8.33
C LEU A 3 -1.27 23.12 8.79
N GLU A 4 -0.18 22.66 8.17
CA GLU A 4 0.52 21.42 8.54
C GLU A 4 1.46 21.69 9.72
N THR A 5 0.91 21.68 10.94
CA THR A 5 1.65 21.97 12.17
C THR A 5 2.35 20.75 12.77
N GLU A 6 1.97 19.54 12.35
CA GLU A 6 2.48 18.26 12.87
C GLU A 6 3.47 17.58 11.93
N LEU A 7 3.69 18.14 10.74
CA LEU A 7 4.65 17.60 9.79
C LEU A 7 6.08 17.89 10.27
N ASP A 8 6.98 16.91 10.13
CA ASP A 8 8.41 17.08 10.43
C ASP A 8 8.95 18.35 9.75
N PRO A 9 9.66 19.25 10.49
CA PRO A 9 10.14 20.51 9.94
C PRO A 9 11.04 20.35 8.71
N THR A 10 11.88 19.31 8.67
CA THR A 10 12.76 19.01 7.55
C THR A 10 11.94 18.58 6.34
N VAL A 11 10.97 17.69 6.53
CA VAL A 11 10.06 17.26 5.45
C VAL A 11 9.25 18.44 4.93
N ARG A 12 8.80 19.33 5.81
CA ARG A 12 8.04 20.54 5.43
C ARG A 12 8.82 21.45 4.49
N GLU A 13 10.14 21.56 4.65
CA GLU A 13 11.00 22.33 3.74
C GLU A 13 11.11 21.71 2.34
N TRP A 14 10.77 20.43 2.18
CA TRP A 14 10.80 19.75 0.89
C TRP A 14 9.49 19.82 0.11
N LEU A 15 8.44 20.41 0.68
CA LEU A 15 7.10 20.36 0.10
C LEU A 15 6.58 21.75 -0.28
N ALA A 16 5.85 21.78 -1.39
CA ALA A 16 5.14 22.96 -1.86
C ALA A 16 3.71 22.56 -2.27
N PHE A 17 2.70 23.10 -1.57
CA PHE A 17 1.29 22.98 -1.97
C PHE A 17 0.91 24.12 -2.92
N ALA A 18 -0.35 24.18 -3.37
CA ALA A 18 -0.82 25.15 -4.35
C ALA A 18 -0.41 26.62 -4.06
N LYS A 19 -0.58 27.09 -2.80
CA LYS A 19 -0.18 28.46 -2.41
C LYS A 19 1.33 28.70 -2.57
N GLN A 20 2.16 27.72 -2.19
CA GLN A 20 3.61 27.80 -2.37
C GLN A 20 3.97 27.79 -3.86
N LYS A 21 3.33 26.95 -4.67
CA LYS A 21 3.55 26.88 -6.13
C LYS A 21 3.21 28.20 -6.86
N CYS A 22 2.16 28.93 -6.44
CA CYS A 22 1.89 30.26 -6.99
C CYS A 22 3.02 31.27 -6.70
N ARG A 23 3.62 31.19 -5.49
CA ARG A 23 4.80 31.99 -5.15
C ARG A 23 6.01 31.57 -5.97
N GLU A 24 6.26 30.27 -6.14
CA GLU A 24 7.38 29.74 -6.94
C GLU A 24 7.35 30.29 -8.37
N VAL A 25 6.21 30.26 -9.05
CA VAL A 25 6.09 30.77 -10.43
C VAL A 25 6.37 32.27 -10.50
N THR A 26 5.87 33.05 -9.54
CA THR A 26 6.12 34.50 -9.47
C THR A 26 7.60 34.79 -9.23
N LEU A 27 8.23 34.03 -8.34
CA LEU A 27 9.64 34.18 -8.00
C LEU A 27 10.54 33.83 -9.19
N LEU A 28 10.24 32.73 -9.88
CA LEU A 28 10.96 32.30 -11.08
C LEU A 28 10.84 33.32 -12.22
N ALA A 29 9.66 33.89 -12.45
CA ALA A 29 9.46 34.91 -13.48
C ALA A 29 10.36 36.13 -13.25
N LYS A 30 10.37 36.68 -12.02
CA LYS A 30 11.23 37.81 -11.66
C LYS A 30 12.72 37.49 -11.81
N ALA A 31 13.13 36.30 -11.38
CA ALA A 31 14.51 35.86 -11.51
C ALA A 31 14.94 35.77 -12.98
N LEU A 32 14.06 35.30 -13.88
CA LEU A 32 14.31 35.26 -15.32
C LEU A 32 14.36 36.65 -15.96
N ASP A 33 13.65 37.63 -15.41
CA ASP A 33 13.72 39.04 -15.81
C ASP A 33 14.98 39.76 -15.30
N GLY A 34 15.84 39.06 -14.54
CA GLY A 34 17.12 39.58 -14.05
C GLY A 34 17.06 40.25 -12.67
N ASP A 35 15.99 40.07 -11.89
CA ASP A 35 15.93 40.53 -10.51
C ASP A 35 16.87 39.70 -9.61
N GLN A 36 17.97 40.31 -9.18
CA GLN A 36 18.98 39.67 -8.32
C GLN A 36 18.41 39.18 -6.98
N THR A 37 17.44 39.90 -6.41
CA THR A 37 16.81 39.48 -5.14
C THR A 37 16.01 38.21 -5.34
N ALA A 38 15.30 38.11 -6.46
CA ALA A 38 14.55 36.90 -6.81
C ALA A 38 15.48 35.71 -7.13
N ILE A 39 16.63 35.96 -7.76
CA ILE A 39 17.66 34.93 -8.01
C ILE A 39 18.21 34.38 -6.68
N ASP A 40 18.58 35.25 -5.75
CA ASP A 40 19.11 34.85 -4.44
C ASP A 40 18.05 34.12 -3.61
N GLU A 41 16.79 34.57 -3.67
CA GLU A 41 15.69 33.91 -3.00
C GLU A 41 15.37 32.54 -3.63
N CYS A 42 15.45 32.37 -4.95
CA CYS A 42 15.36 31.06 -5.62
C CYS A 42 16.44 30.11 -5.09
N ALA A 43 17.68 30.58 -4.97
CA ALA A 43 18.79 29.78 -4.46
C ALA A 43 18.54 29.34 -3.01
N ARG A 44 18.12 30.27 -2.14
CA ARG A 44 17.79 29.97 -0.74
C ARG A 44 16.59 29.04 -0.60
N TYR A 45 15.51 29.29 -1.33
CA TYR A 45 14.28 28.52 -1.28
C TYR A 45 14.49 27.07 -1.77
N SER A 46 15.34 26.88 -2.78
CA SER A 46 15.66 25.54 -3.32
C SER A 46 16.76 24.79 -2.56
N ALA A 47 17.47 25.44 -1.63
CA ALA A 47 18.61 24.84 -0.93
C ALA A 47 18.25 23.54 -0.16
N PRO A 48 17.11 23.46 0.57
CA PRO A 48 16.73 22.21 1.26
C PRO A 48 16.50 21.05 0.29
N ILE A 49 15.87 21.30 -0.87
CA ILE A 49 15.65 20.29 -1.92
C ILE A 49 16.96 19.81 -2.52
N LYS A 50 17.92 20.72 -2.74
CA LYS A 50 19.25 20.34 -3.26
C LYS A 50 20.02 19.49 -2.24
N ALA A 51 19.99 19.88 -0.96
CA ALA A 51 20.63 19.12 0.11
C ALA A 51 19.98 17.74 0.33
N ARG A 52 18.66 17.62 0.11
CA ARG A 52 17.90 16.38 0.21
C ARG A 52 18.49 15.24 -0.63
N ALA A 53 18.99 15.54 -1.83
CA ALA A 53 19.48 14.53 -2.77
C ALA A 53 20.57 13.62 -2.17
N THR A 54 21.39 14.15 -1.25
CA THR A 54 22.49 13.41 -0.60
C THR A 54 22.23 13.13 0.87
N SER A 55 21.01 13.36 1.37
CA SER A 55 20.69 13.19 2.80
C SER A 55 20.55 11.72 3.19
N ASP A 56 21.16 11.32 4.30
CA ASP A 56 20.98 9.99 4.89
C ASP A 56 19.54 9.74 5.39
N LEU A 57 18.76 10.81 5.61
CA LEU A 57 17.33 10.71 5.94
C LEU A 57 16.50 10.17 4.77
N VAL A 58 16.98 10.37 3.54
CA VAL A 58 16.26 10.03 2.31
C VAL A 58 16.83 8.77 1.66
N ASN A 59 18.14 8.58 1.77
CA ASN A 59 18.90 7.54 1.11
C ASN A 59 19.25 6.43 2.12
N ASN A 60 18.50 5.32 2.13
CA ASN A 60 18.77 4.20 3.04
C ASN A 60 19.62 3.13 2.32
N PRO A 61 20.90 2.93 2.71
CA PRO A 61 21.77 1.98 2.02
C PRO A 61 21.25 0.54 2.02
N ALA A 62 20.64 0.09 3.12
CA ALA A 62 20.12 -1.27 3.25
C ALA A 62 18.93 -1.51 2.31
N VAL A 63 18.04 -0.51 2.16
CA VAL A 63 16.92 -0.58 1.20
C VAL A 63 17.46 -0.65 -0.22
N ARG A 64 18.47 0.16 -0.55
CA ARG A 64 19.08 0.19 -1.89
C ARG A 64 19.76 -1.12 -2.24
N GLU A 65 20.55 -1.68 -1.34
CA GLU A 65 21.20 -2.97 -1.51
C GLU A 65 20.16 -4.07 -1.73
N ARG A 66 19.13 -4.13 -0.88
CA ARG A 66 18.05 -5.11 -1.00
C ARG A 66 17.24 -4.97 -2.30
N THR A 67 17.03 -3.73 -2.76
CA THR A 67 16.35 -3.44 -4.04
C THR A 67 17.22 -3.84 -5.23
N ALA A 68 18.53 -3.60 -5.17
CA ALA A 68 19.47 -3.99 -6.22
C ALA A 68 19.59 -5.52 -6.36
N ALA A 69 19.32 -6.27 -5.29
CA ALA A 69 19.30 -7.74 -5.29
C ALA A 69 18.03 -8.36 -5.90
N ILE A 70 17.06 -7.55 -6.39
CA ILE A 70 15.86 -8.07 -7.04
C ILE A 70 16.22 -8.73 -8.37
N THR A 71 15.86 -10.00 -8.52
CA THR A 71 16.03 -10.79 -9.75
C THR A 71 14.69 -11.23 -10.31
N ASP A 72 14.62 -11.54 -11.61
CA ASP A 72 13.39 -12.04 -12.24
C ASP A 72 12.91 -13.36 -11.62
N ALA A 73 13.85 -14.20 -11.17
CA ALA A 73 13.53 -15.40 -10.43
C ALA A 73 12.67 -15.08 -9.20
N LEU A 74 12.87 -13.94 -8.52
CA LEU A 74 12.07 -13.53 -7.37
C LEU A 74 10.61 -13.16 -7.71
N ALA A 75 10.28 -12.95 -8.98
CA ALA A 75 8.90 -12.78 -9.46
C ALA A 75 8.22 -14.11 -9.85
N GLU A 76 8.95 -15.21 -9.96
CA GLU A 76 8.38 -16.49 -10.38
C GLU A 76 7.93 -17.38 -9.22
N ARG A 77 6.73 -17.96 -9.35
CA ARG A 77 6.21 -18.93 -8.37
C ARG A 77 6.96 -20.25 -8.53
N GLN A 78 7.17 -20.98 -7.42
CA GLN A 78 7.91 -22.25 -7.44
C GLN A 78 7.28 -23.34 -8.32
N LEU A 79 5.94 -23.40 -8.38
CA LEU A 79 5.21 -24.37 -9.19
C LEU A 79 4.28 -23.64 -10.16
N PRO A 80 4.01 -24.17 -11.36
CA PRO A 80 2.97 -23.66 -12.27
C PRO A 80 1.56 -23.68 -11.65
N TYR A 81 0.64 -22.90 -12.22
CA TYR A 81 -0.72 -22.78 -11.66
C TYR A 81 -1.45 -24.13 -11.55
N ALA A 82 -1.37 -24.99 -12.58
CA ALA A 82 -2.07 -26.28 -12.58
C ALA A 82 -1.70 -27.16 -11.38
N GLU A 83 -0.41 -27.20 -11.03
CA GLU A 83 0.09 -27.95 -9.88
C GLU A 83 -0.28 -27.28 -8.55
N ARG A 84 -0.15 -25.95 -8.46
CA ARG A 84 -0.56 -25.21 -7.25
C ARG A 84 -2.04 -25.38 -6.97
N ALA A 85 -2.89 -25.32 -8.00
CA ALA A 85 -4.33 -25.45 -7.88
C ALA A 85 -4.73 -26.81 -7.29
N ARG A 86 -4.02 -27.89 -7.65
CA ARG A 86 -4.23 -29.23 -7.07
C ARG A 86 -3.93 -29.24 -5.57
N VAL A 87 -2.73 -28.80 -5.18
CA VAL A 87 -2.30 -28.73 -3.76
C VAL A 87 -3.22 -27.82 -2.94
N GLN A 88 -3.65 -26.69 -3.52
CA GLN A 88 -4.55 -25.74 -2.89
C GLN A 88 -5.95 -26.34 -2.67
N ARG A 89 -6.47 -27.09 -3.64
CA ARG A 89 -7.77 -27.77 -3.51
C ARG A 89 -7.73 -28.81 -2.39
N GLU A 90 -6.66 -29.59 -2.30
CA GLU A 90 -6.46 -30.58 -1.23
C GLU A 90 -6.33 -29.92 0.16
N SER A 91 -5.62 -28.78 0.23
CA SER A 91 -5.36 -28.07 1.49
C SER A 91 -6.55 -27.28 2.02
N LEU A 92 -7.33 -26.64 1.13
CA LEU A 92 -8.46 -25.78 1.51
C LEU A 92 -9.79 -26.53 1.57
N ARG A 93 -9.93 -27.63 0.81
CA ARG A 93 -11.14 -28.46 0.77
C ARG A 93 -12.43 -27.66 0.51
N LEU A 94 -12.33 -26.64 -0.34
CA LEU A 94 -13.46 -25.80 -0.71
C LEU A 94 -14.47 -26.57 -1.59
N PRO A 95 -15.78 -26.26 -1.49
CA PRO A 95 -16.78 -26.84 -2.37
C PRO A 95 -16.58 -26.36 -3.83
N LEU A 96 -17.36 -26.92 -4.75
CA LEU A 96 -17.26 -26.58 -6.18
C LEU A 96 -17.49 -25.09 -6.48
N LEU A 97 -18.42 -24.47 -5.74
CA LEU A 97 -18.79 -23.06 -5.86
C LEU A 97 -18.55 -22.36 -4.51
N PRO A 98 -17.28 -22.09 -4.16
CA PRO A 98 -16.97 -21.50 -2.85
C PRO A 98 -17.43 -20.05 -2.79
N THR A 99 -17.98 -19.69 -1.64
CA THR A 99 -18.54 -18.38 -1.32
C THR A 99 -17.59 -17.57 -0.45
N THR A 100 -17.46 -16.28 -0.75
CA THR A 100 -16.61 -15.34 -0.02
C THR A 100 -17.04 -13.90 -0.32
N THR A 101 -16.56 -12.95 0.47
CA THR A 101 -16.69 -11.51 0.22
C THR A 101 -15.34 -10.88 -0.14
N ILE A 102 -15.32 -9.58 -0.45
CA ILE A 102 -14.12 -8.92 -0.99
C ILE A 102 -13.14 -8.46 0.10
N GLY A 103 -13.61 -8.01 1.28
CA GLY A 103 -12.75 -7.46 2.33
C GLY A 103 -13.54 -6.67 3.36
N SER A 104 -13.62 -5.35 3.18
CA SER A 104 -14.28 -4.43 4.10
C SER A 104 -15.77 -4.75 4.36
N PHE A 105 -16.18 -4.57 5.62
CA PHE A 105 -17.58 -4.55 6.04
C PHE A 105 -18.05 -3.12 6.40
N PRO A 106 -19.36 -2.90 6.64
CA PRO A 106 -19.90 -1.58 6.89
C PRO A 106 -19.14 -0.82 7.98
N GLN A 107 -18.58 0.32 7.58
CA GLN A 107 -17.87 1.24 8.46
C GLN A 107 -18.92 1.99 9.31
N THR A 108 -19.19 1.53 10.52
CA THR A 108 -20.23 2.11 11.40
C THR A 108 -19.78 3.43 12.03
N ASN A 109 -20.72 4.19 12.58
CA ASN A 109 -20.41 5.40 13.36
C ASN A 109 -19.51 5.09 14.57
N GLU A 110 -19.72 3.92 15.19
CA GLU A 110 -18.95 3.47 16.34
C GLU A 110 -17.48 3.19 15.96
N ILE A 111 -17.25 2.39 14.91
CA ILE A 111 -15.90 2.12 14.38
C ILE A 111 -15.17 3.43 14.03
N ARG A 112 -15.86 4.34 13.32
CA ARG A 112 -15.29 5.65 12.97
C ARG A 112 -14.93 6.48 14.21
N THR A 113 -15.78 6.46 15.23
CA THR A 113 -15.59 7.19 16.49
C THR A 113 -14.39 6.64 17.25
N GLN A 114 -14.29 5.31 17.40
CA GLN A 114 -13.18 4.64 18.08
C GLN A 114 -11.84 4.91 17.39
N ARG A 115 -11.77 4.84 16.05
CA ARG A 115 -10.56 5.19 15.30
C ARG A 115 -10.16 6.65 15.48
N ARG A 116 -11.12 7.58 15.37
CA ARG A 116 -10.88 9.02 15.57
C ARG A 116 -10.37 9.31 16.97
N ASP A 117 -10.95 8.68 17.98
CA ASP A 117 -10.61 8.92 19.38
C ASP A 117 -9.26 8.30 19.74
N PHE A 118 -8.90 7.15 19.18
CA PHE A 118 -7.55 6.58 19.26
C PHE A 118 -6.52 7.51 18.62
N LYS A 119 -6.75 7.96 17.37
CA LYS A 119 -5.84 8.86 16.65
C LYS A 119 -5.66 10.22 17.34
N ALA A 120 -6.64 10.63 18.16
CA ALA A 120 -6.59 11.85 18.95
C ALA A 120 -6.13 11.64 20.41
N GLY A 121 -5.66 10.45 20.77
CA GLY A 121 -5.17 10.13 22.12
C GLY A 121 -6.26 10.08 23.20
N ARG A 122 -7.55 10.07 22.84
CA ARG A 122 -8.68 9.97 23.78
C ARG A 122 -9.05 8.53 24.12
N LEU A 123 -8.57 7.56 23.35
CA LEU A 123 -8.76 6.13 23.57
C LEU A 123 -7.38 5.49 23.71
N SER A 124 -7.19 4.65 24.73
CA SER A 124 -5.93 3.93 24.90
C SER A 124 -5.73 2.89 23.79
N GLU A 125 -4.49 2.50 23.52
CA GLU A 125 -4.18 1.43 22.55
C GLU A 125 -4.84 0.10 22.95
N GLN A 126 -4.88 -0.22 24.24
CA GLN A 126 -5.51 -1.43 24.75
C GLN A 126 -7.02 -1.42 24.49
N ASP A 127 -7.70 -0.31 24.78
CA ASP A 127 -9.14 -0.18 24.57
C ASP A 127 -9.49 -0.17 23.09
N TYR A 128 -8.69 0.53 22.27
CA TYR A 128 -8.81 0.51 20.82
C TYR A 128 -8.67 -0.90 20.26
N THR A 129 -7.63 -1.63 20.70
CA THR A 129 -7.38 -3.00 20.26
C THR A 129 -8.52 -3.93 20.66
N THR A 130 -9.03 -3.79 21.88
CA THR A 130 -10.17 -4.57 22.37
C THR A 130 -11.42 -4.29 21.54
N ALA A 131 -11.71 -3.02 21.24
CA ALA A 131 -12.84 -2.62 20.42
C ALA A 131 -12.74 -3.17 18.99
N MET A 132 -11.58 -3.03 18.32
CA MET A 132 -11.39 -3.54 16.96
C MET A 132 -11.51 -5.07 16.91
N LYS A 133 -10.97 -5.78 17.91
CA LYS A 133 -11.17 -7.23 18.06
C LYS A 133 -12.65 -7.60 18.22
N GLY A 134 -13.42 -6.82 18.97
CA GLY A 134 -14.87 -6.99 19.09
C GLY A 134 -15.60 -6.92 17.74
N HIS A 135 -15.29 -5.91 16.92
CA HIS A 135 -15.86 -5.79 15.57
C HIS A 135 -15.44 -6.93 14.64
N ILE A 136 -14.19 -7.40 14.73
CA ILE A 136 -13.71 -8.57 13.99
C ILE A 136 -14.48 -9.83 14.43
N ALA A 137 -14.72 -10.02 15.72
CA ALA A 137 -15.44 -11.18 16.22
C ALA A 137 -16.89 -11.22 15.73
N ASP A 138 -17.60 -10.09 15.80
CA ASP A 138 -18.96 -9.95 15.24
C ASP A 138 -18.99 -10.23 13.72
N ALA A 139 -18.00 -9.71 12.98
CA ALA A 139 -17.87 -9.98 11.54
C ALA A 139 -17.69 -11.47 11.24
N ILE A 140 -16.81 -12.17 11.98
CA ILE A 140 -16.58 -13.61 11.80
C ILE A 140 -17.84 -14.41 12.15
N GLU A 141 -18.49 -14.12 13.28
CA GLU A 141 -19.71 -14.83 13.70
C GLU A 141 -20.82 -14.71 12.65
N ARG A 142 -21.06 -13.49 12.12
CA ARG A 142 -22.07 -13.27 11.09
C ARG A 142 -21.80 -14.06 9.82
N GLN A 143 -20.55 -14.08 9.36
CA GLN A 143 -20.17 -14.84 8.18
C GLN A 143 -20.31 -16.35 8.37
N GLN A 144 -20.01 -16.86 9.57
CA GLN A 144 -20.24 -18.27 9.90
C GLN A 144 -21.73 -18.62 9.89
N ARG A 145 -22.58 -17.73 10.41
CA ARG A 145 -24.05 -17.89 10.35
C ARG A 145 -24.61 -17.87 8.93
N LEU A 146 -23.94 -17.14 8.03
CA LEU A 146 -24.24 -17.12 6.60
C LEU A 146 -23.63 -18.30 5.83
N ASP A 147 -22.90 -19.17 6.53
CA ASP A 147 -22.20 -20.33 6.00
C ASP A 147 -21.22 -20.03 4.85
N LEU A 148 -20.57 -18.86 4.87
CA LEU A 148 -19.54 -18.53 3.87
C LEU A 148 -18.33 -19.45 3.97
N ASP A 149 -17.70 -19.81 2.85
CA ASP A 149 -16.59 -20.78 2.81
C ASP A 149 -15.23 -20.17 3.19
N VAL A 150 -14.97 -18.95 2.70
CA VAL A 150 -13.75 -18.18 2.99
C VAL A 150 -14.14 -16.82 3.54
N LEU A 151 -13.67 -16.52 4.76
CA LEU A 151 -14.06 -15.35 5.52
C LEU A 151 -13.06 -14.20 5.39
N VAL A 152 -13.50 -13.01 5.76
CA VAL A 152 -12.68 -11.80 5.90
C VAL A 152 -12.86 -11.21 7.30
N HIS A 153 -11.91 -10.43 7.80
CA HIS A 153 -12.05 -9.82 9.13
C HIS A 153 -12.83 -8.50 9.13
N GLY A 154 -13.19 -7.97 7.95
CA GLY A 154 -14.03 -6.79 7.79
C GLY A 154 -13.28 -5.44 7.83
N GLU A 155 -11.98 -5.46 8.10
CA GLU A 155 -11.08 -4.28 8.10
C GLU A 155 -11.56 -3.10 9.00
N PRO A 156 -12.07 -3.32 10.23
CA PRO A 156 -12.51 -2.23 11.09
C PRO A 156 -11.36 -1.32 11.56
N GLU A 157 -10.12 -1.83 11.58
CA GLU A 157 -8.93 -1.07 11.95
C GLU A 157 -8.52 -0.07 10.86
N ARG A 158 -8.99 -0.26 9.61
CA ARG A 158 -8.55 0.52 8.45
C ARG A 158 -9.55 1.61 8.10
N ASN A 159 -9.06 2.82 7.95
CA ASN A 159 -9.87 3.93 7.42
C ASN A 159 -9.84 3.99 5.90
N ASP A 160 -8.66 3.78 5.32
CA ASP A 160 -8.38 3.84 3.90
C ASP A 160 -7.30 2.80 3.57
N MET A 161 -7.40 2.19 2.39
CA MET A 161 -6.55 1.07 1.99
C MET A 161 -5.12 1.48 1.62
N VAL A 162 -4.81 2.78 1.50
CA VAL A 162 -3.46 3.28 1.26
C VAL A 162 -2.94 4.05 2.48
N GLU A 163 -3.76 4.91 3.10
CA GLU A 163 -3.34 5.65 4.32
C GLU A 163 -2.89 4.68 5.42
N TYR A 164 -3.60 3.55 5.61
CA TYR A 164 -3.24 2.55 6.63
C TYR A 164 -1.83 1.97 6.44
N PHE A 165 -1.44 1.63 5.21
CA PHE A 165 -0.10 1.10 4.94
C PHE A 165 0.95 2.21 4.97
N ALA A 166 0.63 3.40 4.48
CA ALA A 166 1.55 4.53 4.53
C ALA A 166 1.88 4.95 5.97
N GLU A 167 0.95 4.81 6.92
CA GLU A 167 1.20 5.08 8.35
C GLU A 167 2.11 4.05 9.03
N LEU A 168 2.21 2.85 8.46
CA LEU A 168 2.95 1.72 9.05
C LEU A 168 4.25 1.40 8.28
N LEU A 169 4.45 2.02 7.12
CA LEU A 169 5.66 1.94 6.33
C LEU A 169 6.55 3.14 6.60
N GLU A 170 7.83 2.89 6.74
CA GLU A 170 8.84 3.93 6.80
C GLU A 170 9.01 4.58 5.42
N GLY A 171 9.39 5.85 5.43
CA GLY A 171 9.59 6.66 4.23
C GLY A 171 8.34 7.31 3.65
N PHE A 172 7.22 7.25 4.37
CA PHE A 172 6.04 8.07 4.10
C PHE A 172 5.93 9.21 5.12
N ALA A 173 5.36 10.33 4.68
CA ALA A 173 4.87 11.40 5.53
C ALA A 173 3.37 11.57 5.29
N VAL A 174 2.61 11.68 6.38
CA VAL A 174 1.16 11.84 6.34
C VAL A 174 0.82 13.27 6.74
N THR A 175 -0.07 13.90 5.98
CA THR A 175 -0.54 15.26 6.25
C THR A 175 -1.78 15.24 7.13
N ARG A 176 -2.14 16.38 7.73
CA ARG A 176 -3.42 16.56 8.44
C ARG A 176 -4.44 17.30 7.58
N PHE A 177 -4.01 18.26 6.77
CA PHE A 177 -4.87 19.14 5.96
C PHE A 177 -4.50 19.13 4.46
N GLY A 178 -3.69 18.18 3.99
CA GLY A 178 -3.31 17.99 2.59
C GLY A 178 -4.41 17.36 1.73
N TRP A 179 -5.62 17.92 1.79
CA TRP A 179 -6.78 17.41 1.08
C TRP A 179 -6.71 17.73 -0.43
N VAL A 180 -7.04 16.73 -1.24
CA VAL A 180 -7.18 16.82 -2.69
C VAL A 180 -8.56 16.32 -3.07
N GLN A 181 -9.28 17.09 -3.89
CA GLN A 181 -10.57 16.66 -4.41
C GLN A 181 -10.38 15.42 -5.30
N SER A 182 -11.18 14.38 -5.06
CA SER A 182 -11.17 13.16 -5.86
C SER A 182 -12.42 13.05 -6.73
N TYR A 183 -13.62 13.12 -6.13
CA TYR A 183 -14.88 13.01 -6.88
C TYR A 183 -16.02 13.76 -6.18
N GLY A 184 -16.66 14.71 -6.88
CA GLY A 184 -17.71 15.54 -6.30
C GLY A 184 -17.20 16.29 -5.05
N SER A 185 -17.86 16.12 -3.91
CA SER A 185 -17.43 16.67 -2.62
C SER A 185 -16.48 15.74 -1.83
N ARG A 186 -16.12 14.57 -2.37
CA ARG A 186 -15.19 13.64 -1.72
C ARG A 186 -13.76 14.09 -1.95
N CYS A 187 -13.06 14.36 -0.85
CA CYS A 187 -11.63 14.60 -0.83
C CYS A 187 -10.89 13.37 -0.30
N VAL A 188 -9.64 13.23 -0.73
CA VAL A 188 -8.67 12.27 -0.21
C VAL A 188 -7.48 13.04 0.33
N LYS A 189 -6.66 12.38 1.15
CA LYS A 189 -5.48 12.97 1.76
C LYS A 189 -4.29 12.03 1.51
N PRO A 190 -3.72 12.05 0.28
CA PRO A 190 -2.66 11.14 -0.10
C PRO A 190 -1.44 11.34 0.80
N ALA A 191 -0.83 10.25 1.26
CA ALA A 191 0.48 10.31 1.90
C ALA A 191 1.54 10.73 0.87
N VAL A 192 2.68 11.22 1.35
CA VAL A 192 3.81 11.67 0.53
C VAL A 192 4.99 10.75 0.77
N ILE A 193 5.62 10.25 -0.30
CA ILE A 193 6.85 9.47 -0.19
C ILE A 193 8.01 10.45 -0.02
N VAL A 194 8.75 10.33 1.08
CA VAL A 194 9.78 11.29 1.47
C VAL A 194 11.18 10.69 1.53
N SER A 195 11.31 9.38 1.77
CA SER A 195 12.58 8.66 1.78
C SER A 195 12.46 7.24 1.19
N ASP A 196 13.54 6.47 1.23
CA ASP A 196 13.55 5.06 0.82
C ASP A 196 12.65 4.22 1.74
N ILE A 197 11.78 3.40 1.13
CA ILE A 197 10.65 2.74 1.82
C ILE A 197 11.05 1.38 2.37
N TYR A 198 10.68 1.10 3.63
CA TYR A 198 10.80 -0.22 4.23
C TYR A 198 9.73 -0.47 5.29
N ARG A 199 9.57 -1.75 5.67
CA ARG A 199 8.66 -2.17 6.74
C ARG A 199 9.45 -2.41 8.01
N ALA A 200 9.24 -1.61 9.05
CA ALA A 200 9.89 -1.77 10.35
C ALA A 200 9.26 -2.88 11.20
N ALA A 201 7.93 -3.03 11.14
CA ALA A 201 7.17 -4.00 11.93
C ALA A 201 5.99 -4.59 11.13
N PRO A 202 5.44 -5.75 11.54
CA PRO A 202 4.23 -6.30 10.96
C PRO A 202 3.04 -5.34 11.02
N MET A 203 2.31 -5.25 9.91
CA MET A 203 1.26 -4.25 9.74
C MET A 203 -0.14 -4.81 10.03
N THR A 204 -0.43 -5.97 9.46
CA THR A 204 -1.78 -6.58 9.38
C THR A 204 -1.85 -7.98 10.02
N VAL A 205 -0.68 -8.53 10.34
CA VAL A 205 -0.51 -9.91 10.80
C VAL A 205 -1.36 -10.21 12.03
N GLU A 206 -1.30 -9.36 13.06
CA GLU A 206 -1.97 -9.64 14.33
C GLU A 206 -3.50 -9.58 14.23
N TRP A 207 -4.05 -8.66 13.42
CA TRP A 207 -5.50 -8.60 13.14
C TRP A 207 -5.97 -9.86 12.41
N THR A 208 -5.25 -10.24 11.36
CA THR A 208 -5.58 -11.40 10.54
C THR A 208 -5.44 -12.71 11.34
N HIS A 209 -4.38 -12.82 12.14
CA HIS A 209 -4.13 -13.97 13.00
C HIS A 209 -5.22 -14.09 14.08
N TYR A 210 -5.60 -12.99 14.73
CA TYR A 210 -6.72 -12.98 15.66
C TYR A 210 -8.02 -13.43 14.98
N ALA A 211 -8.36 -12.89 13.81
CA ALA A 211 -9.55 -13.29 13.06
C ALA A 211 -9.55 -14.78 12.72
N GLN A 212 -8.41 -15.31 12.27
CA GLN A 212 -8.24 -16.75 11.98
C GLN A 212 -8.39 -17.61 13.24
N SER A 213 -8.01 -17.12 14.42
CA SER A 213 -8.14 -17.87 15.68
C SER A 213 -9.60 -18.08 16.13
N LEU A 214 -10.53 -17.27 15.63
CA LEU A 214 -11.96 -17.33 15.98
C LEU A 214 -12.74 -18.38 15.18
N THR A 215 -12.12 -19.00 14.17
CA THR A 215 -12.84 -19.91 13.27
C THR A 215 -11.94 -21.00 12.69
N ASN A 216 -12.54 -22.15 12.38
CA ASN A 216 -11.88 -23.21 11.62
C ASN A 216 -11.97 -23.00 10.10
N LYS A 217 -12.81 -22.06 9.63
CA LYS A 217 -12.87 -21.68 8.22
C LYS A 217 -11.64 -20.85 7.85
N THR A 218 -11.32 -20.76 6.56
CA THR A 218 -10.15 -20.00 6.10
C THR A 218 -10.47 -18.50 6.15
N VAL A 219 -9.59 -17.70 6.76
CA VAL A 219 -9.69 -16.23 6.75
C VAL A 219 -8.67 -15.64 5.77
N LYS A 220 -9.07 -14.62 4.99
CA LYS A 220 -8.17 -13.89 4.09
C LYS A 220 -7.29 -12.90 4.86
N GLY A 221 -5.99 -12.90 4.58
CA GLY A 221 -5.15 -11.72 4.80
C GLY A 221 -5.40 -10.69 3.69
N MET A 222 -5.46 -9.41 4.05
CA MET A 222 -5.85 -8.33 3.13
C MET A 222 -4.71 -7.31 3.00
N LEU A 223 -4.17 -7.12 1.80
CA LEU A 223 -3.11 -6.16 1.52
C LEU A 223 -3.46 -5.28 0.30
N THR A 224 -2.96 -4.06 0.31
CA THR A 224 -2.92 -3.21 -0.90
C THR A 224 -1.61 -3.43 -1.60
N GLY A 225 -1.64 -3.58 -2.93
CA GLY A 225 -0.45 -3.83 -3.73
C GLY A 225 0.42 -2.60 -3.93
N PRO A 226 1.69 -2.79 -4.34
CA PRO A 226 2.69 -1.74 -4.43
C PRO A 226 2.32 -0.66 -5.47
N VAL A 227 1.67 -1.04 -6.57
CA VAL A 227 1.31 -0.09 -7.63
C VAL A 227 0.22 0.86 -7.18
N THR A 228 -0.71 0.38 -6.34
CA THR A 228 -1.79 1.18 -5.76
C THR A 228 -1.29 2.07 -4.63
N ILE A 229 -0.45 1.56 -3.73
CA ILE A 229 0.19 2.41 -2.72
C ILE A 229 0.97 3.54 -3.40
N LEU A 230 1.73 3.25 -4.47
CA LEU A 230 2.40 4.26 -5.28
C LEU A 230 1.42 5.18 -6.05
N GLY A 231 0.37 4.62 -6.62
CA GLY A 231 -0.58 5.33 -7.49
C GLY A 231 -1.42 6.36 -6.74
N TRP A 232 -1.74 6.09 -5.47
CA TRP A 232 -2.59 6.93 -4.62
C TRP A 232 -1.81 7.67 -3.53
N THR A 233 -0.50 7.80 -3.68
CA THR A 233 0.36 8.67 -2.87
C THR A 233 1.07 9.69 -3.77
N PHE A 234 1.62 10.74 -3.17
CA PHE A 234 2.51 11.66 -3.87
C PHE A 234 3.90 11.03 -3.94
N PRO A 235 4.37 10.63 -5.14
CA PRO A 235 5.64 9.95 -5.27
C PRO A 235 6.82 10.91 -5.14
N ARG A 236 7.98 10.33 -4.85
CA ARG A 236 9.27 10.99 -5.06
C ARG A 236 9.49 11.26 -6.54
N GLU A 237 10.05 12.43 -6.84
CA GLU A 237 10.38 12.86 -8.21
C GLU A 237 11.84 12.55 -8.57
N ASP A 238 12.68 12.21 -7.58
CA ASP A 238 14.09 11.87 -7.73
C ASP A 238 14.34 10.38 -8.04
N LEU A 239 13.29 9.55 -8.02
CA LEU A 239 13.33 8.13 -8.37
C LEU A 239 12.30 7.81 -9.46
N THR A 240 12.56 6.76 -10.23
CA THR A 240 11.56 6.23 -11.15
C THR A 240 10.41 5.59 -10.38
N ARG A 241 9.22 5.59 -10.97
CA ARG A 241 8.04 4.89 -10.40
C ARG A 241 8.32 3.41 -10.15
N GLU A 242 9.06 2.76 -11.06
CA GLU A 242 9.49 1.37 -10.89
C GLU A 242 10.38 1.18 -9.65
N ALA A 243 11.37 2.06 -9.43
CA ALA A 243 12.25 1.96 -8.27
C ALA A 243 11.46 2.06 -6.95
N ILE A 244 10.51 3.00 -6.88
CA ILE A 244 9.65 3.17 -5.70
C ILE A 244 8.73 1.95 -5.52
N ALA A 245 8.11 1.47 -6.60
CA ALA A 245 7.24 0.29 -6.56
C ALA A 245 7.99 -0.96 -6.07
N ASN A 246 9.26 -1.12 -6.45
CA ASN A 246 10.11 -2.22 -6.00
C ASN A 246 10.41 -2.15 -4.49
N GLN A 247 10.64 -0.96 -3.93
CA GLN A 247 10.81 -0.79 -2.48
C GLN A 247 9.52 -1.17 -1.72
N ILE A 248 8.37 -0.69 -2.19
CA ILE A 248 7.07 -1.05 -1.58
C ILE A 248 6.82 -2.56 -1.72
N ALA A 249 7.11 -3.16 -2.86
CA ALA A 249 6.94 -4.59 -3.08
C ALA A 249 7.82 -5.44 -2.15
N LEU A 250 9.05 -4.98 -1.86
CA LEU A 250 9.95 -5.62 -0.87
C LEU A 250 9.40 -5.55 0.55
N ALA A 251 8.82 -4.42 0.94
CA ALA A 251 8.18 -4.23 2.23
C ALA A 251 6.94 -5.13 2.38
N LEU A 252 6.07 -5.16 1.36
CA LEU A 252 4.88 -6.01 1.34
C LEU A 252 5.21 -7.51 1.24
N ARG A 253 6.34 -7.87 0.62
CA ARG A 253 6.83 -9.25 0.59
C ARG A 253 7.07 -9.80 2.00
N ASP A 254 7.64 -8.99 2.89
CA ASP A 254 7.88 -9.38 4.28
C ASP A 254 6.55 -9.55 5.04
N GLU A 255 5.59 -8.68 4.78
CA GLU A 255 4.24 -8.80 5.34
C GLU A 255 3.53 -10.08 4.88
N VAL A 256 3.62 -10.41 3.58
CA VAL A 256 3.13 -11.67 3.02
C VAL A 256 3.83 -12.87 3.67
N ALA A 257 5.13 -12.76 3.97
CA ALA A 257 5.90 -13.81 4.62
C ALA A 257 5.37 -14.08 6.03
N ASP A 258 5.22 -13.02 6.82
CA ASP A 258 4.76 -13.14 8.21
C ASP A 258 3.32 -13.66 8.29
N LEU A 259 2.42 -13.23 7.40
CA LEU A 259 1.07 -13.79 7.29
C LEU A 259 1.11 -15.30 7.02
N GLN A 260 1.98 -15.74 6.12
CA GLN A 260 2.13 -17.16 5.80
C GLN A 260 2.70 -17.95 6.98
N ASP A 261 3.67 -17.39 7.70
CA ASP A 261 4.29 -18.03 8.87
C ASP A 261 3.30 -18.14 10.06
N LYS A 262 2.31 -17.24 10.14
CA LYS A 262 1.15 -17.37 11.05
C LYS A 262 0.05 -18.31 10.54
N GLY A 263 0.28 -19.01 9.44
CA GLY A 263 -0.64 -20.01 8.90
C GLY A 263 -1.77 -19.45 8.04
N ILE A 264 -1.74 -18.18 7.65
CA ILE A 264 -2.76 -17.59 6.78
C ILE A 264 -2.62 -18.16 5.36
N LYS A 265 -3.63 -18.91 4.93
CA LYS A 265 -3.60 -19.69 3.68
C LYS A 265 -4.02 -18.91 2.44
N VAL A 266 -4.85 -17.88 2.62
CA VAL A 266 -5.36 -17.05 1.52
C VAL A 266 -5.00 -15.61 1.84
N ILE A 267 -4.33 -14.95 0.91
CA ILE A 267 -3.94 -13.55 1.00
C ILE A 267 -4.47 -12.86 -0.26
N GLN A 268 -5.25 -11.82 -0.10
CA GLN A 268 -5.72 -10.99 -1.18
C GLN A 268 -4.82 -9.75 -1.25
N ILE A 269 -4.34 -9.43 -2.45
CA ILE A 269 -3.53 -8.24 -2.70
C ILE A 269 -4.18 -7.44 -3.83
N ASP A 270 -4.74 -6.29 -3.48
CA ASP A 270 -5.59 -5.51 -4.38
C ASP A 270 -4.80 -4.42 -5.10
N GLU A 271 -5.02 -4.30 -6.41
CA GLU A 271 -4.33 -3.35 -7.28
C GLU A 271 -5.31 -2.50 -8.12
N PRO A 272 -6.25 -1.76 -7.51
CA PRO A 272 -7.20 -0.95 -8.28
C PRO A 272 -6.53 0.14 -9.14
N ALA A 273 -5.41 0.71 -8.70
CA ALA A 273 -4.75 1.80 -9.42
C ALA A 273 -3.88 1.34 -10.60
N ILE A 274 -3.71 0.03 -10.84
CA ILE A 274 -2.84 -0.44 -11.93
C ILE A 274 -3.33 0.02 -13.31
N ARG A 275 -4.64 0.19 -13.48
CA ARG A 275 -5.19 0.73 -14.73
C ARG A 275 -5.12 2.26 -14.76
N GLU A 276 -5.34 2.90 -13.61
CA GLU A 276 -5.26 4.36 -13.46
C GLU A 276 -3.84 4.88 -13.76
N GLY A 277 -2.82 4.08 -13.42
CA GLY A 277 -1.41 4.42 -13.65
C GLY A 277 -0.90 4.19 -15.08
N LEU A 278 -1.74 3.70 -16.02
CA LEU A 278 -1.31 3.51 -17.40
C LEU A 278 -0.91 4.85 -18.03
N PRO A 279 0.25 4.92 -18.72
CA PRO A 279 0.62 6.09 -19.49
C PRO A 279 -0.48 6.48 -20.50
N LEU A 280 -0.62 7.77 -20.80
CA LEU A 280 -1.64 8.24 -21.75
C LEU A 280 -1.43 7.68 -23.16
N LYS A 281 -0.17 7.42 -23.54
CA LYS A 281 0.18 6.84 -24.84
C LYS A 281 0.24 5.33 -24.78
N ALA A 282 -0.52 4.67 -25.65
CA ALA A 282 -0.54 3.20 -25.77
C ALA A 282 0.84 2.58 -26.04
N SER A 283 1.72 3.31 -26.73
CA SER A 283 3.10 2.86 -27.01
C SER A 283 3.95 2.69 -25.75
N GLU A 284 3.59 3.33 -24.64
CA GLU A 284 4.32 3.29 -23.36
C GLU A 284 3.71 2.28 -22.37
N TRP A 285 2.59 1.65 -22.73
CA TRP A 285 1.87 0.73 -21.84
C TRP A 285 2.70 -0.50 -21.48
N GLN A 286 3.44 -1.06 -22.43
CA GLN A 286 4.17 -2.30 -22.17
C GLN A 286 5.25 -2.08 -21.11
N THR A 287 6.05 -1.02 -21.24
CA THR A 287 7.05 -0.65 -20.24
C THR A 287 6.45 -0.48 -18.85
N TYR A 288 5.28 0.17 -18.74
CA TYR A 288 4.57 0.30 -17.47
C TYR A 288 4.11 -1.05 -16.91
N LEU A 289 3.45 -1.85 -17.74
CA LEU A 289 2.90 -3.14 -17.34
C LEU A 289 3.99 -4.13 -16.92
N ASP A 290 5.15 -4.09 -17.58
CA ASP A 290 6.28 -4.98 -17.27
C ASP A 290 6.72 -4.81 -15.81
N TRP A 291 7.03 -3.59 -15.38
CA TRP A 291 7.45 -3.35 -13.99
C TRP A 291 6.29 -3.46 -13.00
N ALA A 292 5.09 -2.99 -13.35
CA ALA A 292 3.92 -3.02 -12.47
C ALA A 292 3.52 -4.47 -12.13
N VAL A 293 3.46 -5.34 -13.14
CA VAL A 293 3.18 -6.77 -12.97
C VAL A 293 4.32 -7.48 -12.27
N LYS A 294 5.58 -7.13 -12.58
CA LYS A 294 6.76 -7.70 -11.89
C LYS A 294 6.74 -7.38 -10.39
N ALA A 295 6.50 -6.13 -9.99
CA ALA A 295 6.38 -5.73 -8.59
C ALA A 295 5.26 -6.51 -7.86
N LEU A 296 4.10 -6.67 -8.51
CA LEU A 296 2.97 -7.45 -7.99
C LEU A 296 3.29 -8.95 -7.83
N ARG A 297 4.02 -9.55 -8.79
CA ARG A 297 4.45 -10.95 -8.75
C ARG A 297 5.50 -11.17 -7.66
N PHE A 298 6.46 -10.25 -7.57
CA PHE A 298 7.58 -10.27 -6.65
C PHE A 298 7.17 -10.33 -5.18
N GLN A 299 6.22 -9.47 -4.76
CA GLN A 299 5.76 -9.44 -3.36
C GLN A 299 5.08 -10.75 -2.91
N ARG A 300 4.56 -11.56 -3.86
CA ARG A 300 3.83 -12.81 -3.55
C ARG A 300 4.75 -13.99 -3.33
N ARG A 301 6.02 -13.90 -3.73
CA ARG A 301 6.99 -14.97 -3.62
C ARG A 301 7.70 -14.85 -2.28
N VAL A 302 7.43 -15.76 -1.36
CA VAL A 302 8.20 -15.88 -0.13
C VAL A 302 8.84 -17.27 -0.10
N PRO A 303 10.18 -17.38 0.00
CA PRO A 303 10.82 -18.66 0.23
C PRO A 303 10.54 -19.09 1.67
N SER A 304 10.01 -20.30 1.91
CA SER A 304 10.27 -20.92 3.22
C SER A 304 10.35 -22.43 3.11
N GLN A 305 11.37 -22.97 3.80
CA GLN A 305 11.72 -24.39 3.87
C GLN A 305 10.79 -25.20 4.80
N LYS A 306 9.85 -24.54 5.50
CA LYS A 306 9.00 -25.15 6.55
C LYS A 306 7.51 -25.22 6.21
N ARG A 307 7.14 -25.28 4.92
CA ARG A 307 5.74 -25.12 4.51
C ARG A 307 4.98 -26.44 4.41
N ARG A 308 3.85 -26.52 5.13
CA ARG A 308 2.85 -27.60 4.99
C ARG A 308 1.74 -27.28 3.97
N PHE A 309 1.74 -26.10 3.32
CA PHE A 309 0.74 -25.69 2.31
C PHE A 309 1.26 -24.61 1.34
N ILE A 310 0.55 -24.43 0.21
CA ILE A 310 0.84 -23.38 -0.80
C ILE A 310 -0.24 -22.28 -0.71
N PRO A 311 0.10 -21.05 -0.28
CA PRO A 311 -0.88 -19.99 -0.14
C PRO A 311 -1.44 -19.52 -1.48
N ILE A 312 -2.72 -19.12 -1.46
CA ILE A 312 -3.36 -18.43 -2.56
C ILE A 312 -3.11 -16.93 -2.39
N CYS A 313 -2.47 -16.32 -3.38
CA CYS A 313 -2.46 -14.87 -3.52
C CYS A 313 -3.46 -14.48 -4.61
N VAL A 314 -4.57 -13.85 -4.26
CA VAL A 314 -5.57 -13.38 -5.24
C VAL A 314 -5.31 -11.90 -5.53
N THR A 315 -5.45 -11.49 -6.79
CA THR A 315 -5.56 -10.07 -7.15
C THR A 315 -7.03 -9.80 -7.43
N ALA A 316 -7.69 -8.93 -6.69
CA ALA A 316 -8.95 -8.38 -7.18
C ALA A 316 -8.62 -7.24 -8.15
N ASN A 317 -9.06 -7.37 -9.39
CA ASN A 317 -8.99 -6.29 -10.36
C ASN A 317 -10.19 -6.37 -11.30
N SER A 318 -11.18 -5.51 -11.11
CA SER A 318 -12.44 -5.53 -11.86
C SER A 318 -12.28 -5.13 -13.32
N THR A 319 -11.19 -4.44 -13.68
CA THR A 319 -11.16 -3.66 -14.94
C THR A 319 -10.12 -4.10 -15.98
N ILE A 320 -9.11 -4.90 -15.62
CA ILE A 320 -8.10 -5.41 -16.59
C ILE A 320 -8.52 -6.76 -17.21
N LEU A 321 -9.34 -7.54 -16.51
CA LEU A 321 -9.73 -8.89 -16.93
C LEU A 321 -10.65 -8.95 -18.18
N PHE A 322 -11.19 -7.82 -18.63
CA PHE A 322 -12.14 -7.71 -19.75
C PHE A 322 -11.56 -7.04 -21.02
N SER A 323 -10.28 -6.66 -21.02
CA SER A 323 -9.60 -6.04 -22.16
C SER A 323 -8.71 -7.07 -22.90
N PRO A 324 -8.33 -6.88 -24.19
CA PRO A 324 -7.40 -7.75 -24.92
C PRO A 324 -6.04 -8.01 -24.23
N LEU A 325 -5.76 -7.28 -23.15
CA LEU A 325 -4.68 -7.50 -22.18
C LEU A 325 -4.59 -8.93 -21.61
N ARG A 326 -5.63 -9.78 -21.71
CA ARG A 326 -5.56 -11.21 -21.34
C ARG A 326 -4.41 -11.98 -22.00
N ARG A 327 -3.93 -11.53 -23.17
CA ARG A 327 -2.81 -12.19 -23.87
C ARG A 327 -1.45 -11.97 -23.20
N TRP A 328 -1.31 -10.96 -22.36
CA TRP A 328 -0.02 -10.52 -21.80
C TRP A 328 0.29 -11.06 -20.40
N MET A 329 -0.71 -11.44 -19.61
CA MET A 329 -0.51 -12.03 -18.27
C MET A 329 -0.38 -13.57 -18.27
N ARG A 330 -0.41 -14.22 -19.45
CA ARG A 330 -0.28 -15.68 -19.62
C ARG A 330 1.06 -16.11 -20.22
N MET A 331 2.00 -15.19 -20.37
CA MET A 331 3.42 -15.46 -20.62
C MET A 331 4.23 -15.04 -19.38
#